data_AF-A0AA38U3F9-F1
#
_entry.id   AF-A0AA38U3F9-F1
#
_cell.length_a   1.000
_cell.length_b   1.000
_cell.length_c   1.000
_cell.angle_alpha   90.00
_cell.angle_beta   90.00
_cell.angle_gamma   90.00
#
_symmetry.space_group_name_H-M   'P 1'
#
loop_
_entity.id
_entity.type
_entity.pdbx_description
1 polymer ?
#
loop_
_entity_poly.entity_id
_entity_poly.type
_entity_poly.pdbx_seq_one_letter_code
_entity_poly.pdbx_strand_id
1 'polypeptide(L)'
;DIFFRELLAILLGLHHIASKPSPPKRALLFSDSLDPVQVLSSLAVKESSHNSILLAIAGIILKTGIDIRVRHIPGKDNIKTDLLSGLLLDEFKLQFPSYRVRTFEPPRELLPARWRESF
;
A
#
# COMPACT_ATOMS: atom_id res chain seq x y z
N ASP A 1 13.60 -5.35 2.70
CA ASP A 1 12.93 -6.18 1.69
C ASP A 1 11.97 -5.29 0.89
N ILE A 2 12.02 -5.39 -0.44
CA ILE A 2 11.20 -4.62 -1.39
C ILE A 2 9.74 -5.04 -1.25
N PHE A 3 9.49 -6.35 -1.25
CA PHE A 3 8.13 -6.89 -1.17
C PHE A 3 7.40 -6.47 0.12
N PHE A 4 8.10 -6.46 1.25
CA PHE A 4 7.56 -5.89 2.50
C PHE A 4 7.10 -4.43 2.35
N ARG A 5 7.87 -3.58 1.65
CA ARG A 5 7.51 -2.17 1.43
C ARG A 5 6.30 -2.04 0.51
N GLU A 6 6.21 -2.89 -0.51
CA GLU A 6 5.04 -2.95 -1.40
C GLU A 6 3.77 -3.33 -0.64
N LEU A 7 3.82 -4.39 0.18
CA LEU A 7 2.70 -4.77 1.04
C LEU A 7 2.34 -3.69 2.05
N LEU A 8 3.34 -3.01 2.63
CA LEU A 8 3.11 -1.88 3.53
C LEU A 8 2.40 -0.73 2.81
N ALA A 9 2.80 -0.40 1.58
CA ALA A 9 2.12 0.62 0.78
C ALA A 9 0.65 0.27 0.52
N ILE A 10 0.36 -1.01 0.23
CA ILE A 10 -1.02 -1.51 0.09
C ILE A 10 -1.80 -1.37 1.40
N LEU A 11 -1.22 -1.79 2.53
CA LEU A 11 -1.84 -1.65 3.86
C LEU A 11 -2.18 -0.19 4.17
N LEU A 12 -1.23 0.72 3.98
CA LEU A 12 -1.42 2.15 4.26
C LEU A 12 -2.45 2.77 3.32
N GLY A 13 -2.44 2.40 2.04
CA GLY A 13 -3.45 2.83 1.07
C GLY A 13 -4.86 2.36 1.44
N LEU A 14 -5.00 1.08 1.82
CA LEU A 14 -6.28 0.54 2.28
C LEU A 14 -6.73 1.22 3.58
N HIS A 15 -5.83 1.42 4.55
CA HIS A 15 -6.15 2.11 5.78
C HIS A 15 -6.65 3.54 5.53
N HIS A 16 -6.00 4.27 4.63
CA HIS A 16 -6.45 5.60 4.23
C HIS A 16 -7.84 5.59 3.57
N ILE A 17 -8.14 4.60 2.74
CA ILE A 17 -9.47 4.43 2.13
C ILE A 17 -10.51 4.12 3.21
N ALA A 18 -10.18 3.24 4.15
CA ALA A 18 -11.03 2.80 5.24
C ALA A 18 -11.33 3.90 6.28
N SER A 19 -10.43 4.87 6.45
CA SER A 19 -10.60 5.96 7.42
C SER A 19 -11.50 7.11 6.94
N LYS A 20 -11.98 7.06 5.69
CA LYS A 20 -12.91 8.06 5.16
C LYS A 20 -14.25 8.00 5.90
N PRO A 21 -14.98 9.12 6.05
CA PRO A 21 -16.29 9.14 6.72
C PRO A 21 -17.32 8.17 6.11
N SER A 22 -17.22 7.94 4.80
CA SER A 22 -18.00 6.93 4.08
C SER A 22 -17.02 6.11 3.21
N PRO A 23 -16.47 5.00 3.74
CA PRO A 23 -15.53 4.19 3.00
C PRO A 23 -16.25 3.46 1.85
N PRO A 24 -15.59 3.31 0.68
CA PRO A 24 -16.19 2.63 -0.47
C PRO A 24 -16.31 1.13 -0.19
N LYS A 25 -17.37 0.47 -0.69
CA LYS A 25 -17.53 -0.99 -0.57
C LYS A 25 -16.50 -1.80 -1.38
N ARG A 26 -15.91 -1.18 -2.40
CA ARG A 26 -14.96 -1.81 -3.33
C ARG A 26 -13.77 -0.89 -3.56
N ALA A 27 -12.57 -1.42 -3.46
CA ALA A 27 -11.32 -0.72 -3.72
C ALA A 27 -10.46 -1.50 -4.71
N LEU A 28 -9.93 -0.82 -5.73
CA LEU A 28 -8.98 -1.37 -6.69
C LEU A 28 -7.66 -0.63 -6.53
N LEU A 29 -6.60 -1.35 -6.21
CA LEU A 29 -5.24 -0.84 -6.16
C LEU A 29 -4.44 -1.40 -7.33
N PHE A 30 -3.51 -0.59 -7.83
CA PHE A 30 -2.60 -0.97 -8.89
C PHE A 30 -1.18 -1.09 -8.34
N SER A 31 -0.44 -2.07 -8.83
CA SER A 31 0.95 -2.35 -8.48
C SER A 31 1.66 -2.82 -9.73
N ASP A 32 2.93 -2.51 -9.89
CA ASP A 32 3.78 -3.09 -10.93
C ASP A 32 4.50 -4.37 -10.48
N SER A 33 4.48 -4.64 -9.18
CA SER A 33 4.87 -5.94 -8.64
C SER A 33 3.73 -6.97 -8.69
N LEU A 34 4.08 -8.19 -9.08
CA LEU A 34 3.18 -9.36 -9.06
C LEU A 34 3.04 -9.96 -7.65
N ASP A 35 3.97 -9.69 -6.73
CA ASP A 35 3.99 -10.34 -5.43
C ASP A 35 2.77 -9.96 -4.57
N PRO A 36 2.38 -8.68 -4.43
CA PRO A 36 1.18 -8.30 -3.68
C PRO A 36 -0.10 -8.85 -4.33
N VAL A 37 -0.13 -8.95 -5.66
CA VAL A 37 -1.26 -9.51 -6.41
C VAL A 37 -1.45 -10.99 -6.04
N GLN A 38 -0.36 -11.76 -6.03
CA GLN A 38 -0.39 -13.17 -5.66
C GLN A 38 -0.79 -13.36 -4.20
N VAL A 39 -0.17 -12.62 -3.28
CA VAL A 39 -0.40 -12.77 -1.84
C VAL A 39 -1.84 -12.40 -1.44
N LEU A 40 -2.42 -11.35 -2.01
CA LEU A 40 -3.80 -10.98 -1.69
C LEU A 40 -4.83 -11.87 -2.38
N SER A 41 -4.48 -12.53 -3.49
CA SER A 41 -5.34 -13.51 -4.13
C SER A 41 -5.31 -14.87 -3.42
N SER A 42 -4.15 -15.27 -2.89
CA SER A 42 -3.98 -16.54 -2.19
C SER A 42 -4.25 -16.46 -0.68
N LEU A 43 -4.22 -15.25 -0.11
CA LEU A 43 -4.20 -14.99 1.33
C LEU A 43 -3.07 -15.73 2.06
N ALA A 44 -1.95 -15.92 1.38
CA ALA A 44 -0.77 -16.60 1.91
C ALA A 44 0.51 -15.87 1.55
N VAL A 45 1.43 -15.77 2.51
CA VAL A 45 2.80 -15.26 2.30
C VAL A 45 3.79 -16.40 2.43
N LYS A 46 4.90 -16.32 1.70
CA LYS A 46 5.99 -17.32 1.78
C LYS A 46 6.83 -17.14 3.03
N GLU A 47 7.10 -15.90 3.43
CA GLU A 47 7.91 -15.60 4.61
C GLU A 47 7.04 -15.15 5.77
N SER A 48 7.32 -15.68 6.96
CA SER A 48 6.59 -15.34 8.18
C SER A 48 6.67 -13.85 8.55
N SER A 49 7.70 -13.14 8.07
CA SER A 49 7.90 -11.72 8.34
C SER A 49 6.81 -10.83 7.73
N HIS A 50 6.12 -11.30 6.68
CA HIS A 50 5.03 -10.58 6.01
C HIS A 50 3.64 -10.88 6.58
N ASN A 51 3.49 -11.93 7.39
CA ASN A 51 2.19 -12.34 7.96
C ASN A 51 1.52 -11.22 8.74
N SER A 52 2.30 -10.45 9.51
CA SER A 52 1.79 -9.35 10.32
C SER A 52 1.07 -8.29 9.48
N ILE A 53 1.61 -7.96 8.30
CA ILE A 53 0.99 -7.00 7.38
C ILE A 53 -0.27 -7.59 6.75
N LEU A 54 -0.22 -8.84 6.29
CA LEU A 54 -1.37 -9.49 5.69
C LEU A 54 -2.54 -9.62 6.68
N LEU A 55 -2.25 -9.93 7.94
CA LEU A 55 -3.25 -9.96 9.03
C LEU A 55 -3.84 -8.57 9.30
N ALA A 56 -3.03 -7.51 9.26
CA ALA A 56 -3.53 -6.15 9.41
C ALA A 56 -4.48 -5.76 8.25
N ILE A 57 -4.12 -6.13 7.01
CA ILE A 57 -4.99 -5.94 5.83
C ILE A 57 -6.31 -6.69 6.03
N ALA A 58 -6.25 -7.97 6.38
CA ALA A 58 -7.44 -8.79 6.63
C ALA A 58 -8.32 -8.21 7.75
N GLY A 59 -7.72 -7.70 8.83
CA GLY A 59 -8.43 -7.03 9.92
C GLY A 59 -9.21 -5.81 9.46
N ILE A 60 -8.63 -4.97 8.58
CA ILE A 60 -9.33 -3.82 8.00
C ILE A 60 -10.50 -4.29 7.13
N ILE A 61 -10.27 -5.27 6.25
CA ILE A 61 -11.32 -5.84 5.38
C ILE A 61 -12.50 -6.36 6.21
N LEU A 62 -12.22 -7.16 7.24
CA LEU A 62 -13.27 -7.73 8.10
C LEU A 62 -14.04 -6.65 8.87
N LYS A 63 -13.35 -5.62 9.37
CA LYS A 63 -13.97 -4.52 10.13
C LYS A 63 -14.85 -3.62 9.25
N THR A 64 -14.43 -3.38 8.01
CA THR A 64 -15.05 -2.38 7.13
C THR A 64 -15.95 -2.96 6.05
N GLY A 65 -15.81 -4.26 5.76
CA GLY A 65 -16.51 -4.92 4.66
C GLY A 65 -16.04 -4.48 3.27
N ILE A 66 -14.87 -3.83 3.16
CA ILE A 66 -14.31 -3.39 1.88
C ILE A 66 -13.79 -4.61 1.11
N ASP A 67 -14.31 -4.84 -0.09
CA ASP A 67 -13.73 -5.77 -1.06
C ASP A 67 -12.55 -5.09 -1.77
N ILE A 68 -11.33 -5.54 -1.49
CA ILE A 68 -10.11 -5.02 -2.09
C ILE A 68 -9.61 -5.97 -3.19
N ARG A 69 -9.22 -5.39 -4.32
CA ARG A 69 -8.48 -6.09 -5.37
C ARG A 69 -7.20 -5.35 -5.68
N VAL A 70 -6.14 -6.11 -5.91
CA VAL A 70 -4.87 -5.57 -6.44
C VAL A 70 -4.67 -6.10 -7.84
N ARG A 71 -4.35 -5.21 -8.77
CA ARG A 71 -4.06 -5.57 -10.17
C ARG A 71 -2.67 -5.12 -10.56
N HIS A 72 -2.03 -5.99 -11.34
CA HIS A 72 -0.76 -5.66 -11.96
C HIS A 72 -0.95 -4.63 -13.09
N ILE A 73 -0.07 -3.63 -13.13
CA ILE A 73 0.13 -2.72 -14.26
C ILE A 73 1.61 -2.74 -14.67
N PRO A 74 1.97 -2.53 -15.94
CA PRO A 74 3.38 -2.39 -16.32
C PRO A 74 4.06 -1.23 -15.57
N GLY A 75 5.33 -1.38 -15.19
CA GLY A 75 6.08 -0.31 -14.50
C GLY A 75 6.13 1.02 -15.27
N LYS A 76 6.15 0.97 -16.61
CA LYS A 76 6.01 2.17 -17.47
C LYS A 76 4.71 2.96 -17.25
N ASP A 77 3.67 2.32 -16.71
CA ASP A 77 2.39 2.92 -16.37
C ASP A 77 2.30 3.28 -14.87
N ASN A 78 3.31 2.88 -14.07
CA ASN A 78 3.42 3.12 -12.62
C ASN A 78 4.42 4.24 -12.25
N ILE A 79 4.92 5.01 -13.23
CA ILE A 79 5.98 6.03 -13.08
C ILE A 79 5.75 6.97 -11.87
N LYS A 80 4.51 7.38 -11.62
CA LYS A 80 4.18 8.25 -10.47
C LYS A 80 4.59 7.61 -9.14
N THR A 81 4.28 6.33 -8.97
CA THR A 81 4.60 5.58 -7.75
C THR A 81 6.09 5.40 -7.61
N ASP A 82 6.80 5.10 -8.71
CA ASP A 82 8.25 4.90 -8.71
C ASP A 82 8.97 6.17 -8.24
N LEU A 83 8.62 7.32 -8.82
CA LEU A 83 9.17 8.62 -8.42
C LEU A 83 8.89 8.94 -6.94
N LEU A 84 7.66 8.67 -6.46
CA LEU A 84 7.30 8.91 -5.06
C LEU A 84 8.04 7.96 -4.10
N SER A 85 8.15 6.68 -4.45
CA SER A 85 8.82 5.67 -3.63
C SER A 85 10.34 5.91 -3.55
N GLY A 86 10.93 6.47 -4.60
CA GLY A 86 12.33 6.91 -4.66
C GLY A 86 12.60 8.28 -4.04
N LEU A 87 11.57 8.97 -3.52
CA LEU A 87 11.68 10.36 -3.02
C LEU A 87 12.19 11.36 -4.06
N LEU A 88 11.98 11.09 -5.35
CA LEU A 88 12.36 11.95 -6.48
C LEU A 88 11.32 13.06 -6.68
N LEU A 89 11.11 13.88 -5.64
CA LEU A 89 10.02 14.86 -5.58
C LEU A 89 10.17 16.00 -6.60
N ASP A 90 11.40 16.40 -6.91
CA ASP A 90 11.67 17.43 -7.91
C ASP A 90 11.29 16.96 -9.32
N GLU A 91 11.68 15.73 -9.68
CA GLU A 91 11.31 15.11 -10.95
C GLU A 91 9.79 14.86 -11.02
N PHE A 92 9.19 14.39 -9.92
CA PHE A 92 7.74 14.22 -9.83
C PHE A 92 7.01 15.55 -10.09
N LYS A 93 7.47 16.65 -9.49
CA LYS A 93 6.86 17.98 -9.67
C LYS A 93 7.04 18.51 -11.09
N LEU A 94 8.18 18.21 -11.73
CA LEU A 94 8.43 18.58 -13.13
C LEU A 94 7.49 17.84 -14.09
N GLN A 95 7.32 16.53 -13.90
CA GLN A 95 6.47 15.71 -14.78
C GLN A 95 4.96 15.87 -14.49
N PHE A 96 4.59 16.12 -13.23
CA PHE A 96 3.19 16.16 -12.77
C PHE A 96 2.87 17.45 -11.99
N PRO A 97 3.00 18.65 -12.60
CA PRO A 97 2.94 19.93 -11.89
C PRO A 97 1.57 20.24 -11.25
N SER A 98 0.49 19.60 -11.72
CA SER A 98 -0.85 19.75 -11.16
C SER A 98 -1.08 18.94 -9.88
N TYR A 99 -0.20 18.00 -9.55
CA TYR A 99 -0.35 17.12 -8.39
C TYR A 99 0.22 17.80 -7.15
N ARG A 100 -0.45 17.62 -6.01
CA ARG A 100 0.07 18.03 -4.71
C ARG A 100 0.43 16.81 -3.89
N VAL A 101 1.73 16.57 -3.75
CA VAL A 101 2.26 15.53 -2.89
C VAL A 101 2.17 15.99 -1.44
N ARG A 102 1.70 15.12 -0.56
CA ARG A 102 1.69 15.33 0.89
C ARG A 102 2.38 14.14 1.54
N THR A 103 3.13 14.41 2.60
CA THR A 103 3.67 13.38 3.47
C THR A 103 2.65 13.04 4.55
N PHE A 104 2.75 11.84 5.09
CA PHE A 104 1.99 11.42 6.26
C PHE A 104 2.85 10.48 7.09
N GLU A 105 2.61 10.45 8.39
CA GLU A 105 3.18 9.44 9.28
C GLU A 105 2.26 8.22 9.28
N PRO A 106 2.79 7.01 9.02
CA PRO A 106 1.98 5.80 9.10
C PRO A 106 1.52 5.58 10.55
N PRO A 107 0.25 5.17 10.78
CA PRO A 107 -0.22 4.87 12.13
C PRO A 107 0.62 3.76 12.78
N ARG A 108 1.23 4.05 13.94
CA ARG A 108 2.22 3.18 14.60
C ARG A 108 1.65 1.81 14.95
N GLU A 109 0.36 1.75 15.26
CA GLU A 109 -0.37 0.53 15.58
C GLU A 109 -0.47 -0.45 14.40
N LEU A 110 -0.43 0.06 13.17
CA LEU A 110 -0.45 -0.74 11.95
C LEU A 110 0.94 -1.27 11.57
N LEU A 111 2.00 -0.70 12.15
CA LEU A 111 3.36 -1.12 11.87
C LEU A 111 3.70 -2.41 12.63
N PRO A 112 4.36 -3.38 11.97
CA PRO A 112 4.94 -4.52 12.66
C PRO A 112 5.90 -4.04 13.77
N ALA A 113 5.97 -4.78 14.89
CA ALA A 113 6.68 -4.34 16.09
C ALA A 113 8.09 -3.79 15.82
N ARG A 114 8.86 -4.45 14.95
CA ARG A 114 10.22 -4.06 14.56
C ARG A 114 10.34 -2.70 13.86
N TRP A 115 9.24 -2.11 13.39
CA TRP A 115 9.19 -0.85 12.63
C TRP A 115 8.48 0.28 13.37
N ARG A 116 7.94 0.05 14.58
CA ARG A 116 7.17 1.05 15.32
C ARG A 116 8.01 2.24 15.80
N GLU A 117 9.33 2.06 15.88
CA GLU A 117 10.30 3.08 16.33
C GLU A 117 11.15 3.63 15.17
N SER A 118 10.93 3.16 13.94
CA SER A 118 11.77 3.49 12.78
C SER A 118 11.28 4.72 11.98
N PHE A 119 10.21 5.36 12.43
CA PHE A 119 9.58 6.52 11.80
C PHE A 119 9.27 7.60 12.84
#